data_AF-A0A1L9VXS8-F1
#
_entry.id   AF-A0A1L9VXS8-F1
#
_cell.length_a   1.000
_cell.length_b   1.000
_cell.length_c   1.000
_cell.angle_alpha   90.00
_cell.angle_beta   90.00
_cell.angle_gamma   90.00
#
_symmetry.space_group_name_H-M   'P 1'
#
loop_
_entity.id
_entity.type
_entity.pdbx_description
1 polymer ?
#
loop_
_entity_poly.entity_id
_entity_poly.type
_entity_poly.pdbx_seq_one_letter_code
_entity_poly.pdbx_strand_id
1 'polypeptide(L)'
;MTATDYDLLLVVVLLVISRLHTYLVKDNKPTIPAVGVPPGPLGSWKAGLRFFRDTSAIIQDGYEKYAPDGKSFRISTLPRWVVMVTDDAVLKELQNADERIISMQAAADERNSISYILGKCIHEKPYHVAIILKNLT
;
A
#
# COMPACT_ATOMS: atom_id res chain seq x y z
N MET A 1 -4.25 31.58 -34.16
CA MET A 1 -4.59 30.69 -33.04
C MET A 1 -5.38 31.49 -32.04
N THR A 2 -6.70 31.34 -32.10
CA THR A 2 -7.67 32.12 -31.33
C THR A 2 -7.90 31.47 -29.97
N ALA A 3 -8.38 32.23 -28.98
CA ALA A 3 -8.62 31.75 -27.61
C ALA A 3 -9.41 30.43 -27.55
N THR A 4 -10.29 30.20 -28.53
CA THR A 4 -11.08 28.98 -28.74
C THR A 4 -10.26 27.70 -28.93
N ASP A 5 -9.06 27.79 -29.51
CA ASP A 5 -8.21 26.63 -29.76
C ASP A 5 -7.59 26.10 -28.46
N TYR A 6 -7.24 27.00 -27.54
CA TYR A 6 -6.68 26.65 -26.23
C TYR A 6 -7.73 26.01 -25.31
N ASP A 7 -8.96 26.51 -25.35
CA ASP A 7 -10.08 25.94 -24.59
C ASP A 7 -10.38 24.50 -25.02
N LEU A 8 -10.36 24.24 -26.32
CA LEU A 8 -10.62 22.91 -26.87
C LEU A 8 -9.50 21.92 -26.52
N LEU A 9 -8.24 22.37 -26.56
CA LEU A 9 -7.10 21.58 -26.08
C LEU A 9 -7.20 21.27 -24.59
N LEU A 10 -7.61 22.24 -23.76
CA LEU A 10 -7.79 22.03 -22.32
C LEU A 10 -8.84 20.98 -22.01
N VAL A 11 -9.98 21.02 -22.72
CA VAL A 11 -11.06 20.03 -22.57
C VAL A 11 -10.58 18.64 -22.98
N VAL A 12 -9.85 18.52 -24.10
CA VAL A 12 -9.29 17.24 -24.54
C VAL A 12 -8.29 16.69 -23.52
N VAL A 13 -7.41 17.52 -22.98
CA VAL A 13 -6.45 17.12 -21.94
C VAL A 13 -7.17 16.66 -20.67
N LEU A 14 -8.19 17.37 -20.21
CA LEU A 14 -8.99 16.96 -19.04
C LEU A 14 -9.72 15.64 -19.27
N LEU A 15 -10.26 15.41 -20.47
CA LEU A 15 -10.90 14.14 -20.84
C LEU A 15 -9.90 12.98 -20.89
N VAL A 16 -8.70 13.21 -21.44
CA VAL A 16 -7.62 12.21 -21.46
C VAL A 16 -7.17 11.89 -20.03
N ILE A 17 -6.95 12.90 -19.18
CA ILE A 17 -6.60 12.70 -17.77
C ILE A 17 -7.72 11.94 -17.05
N SER A 18 -8.99 12.29 -17.27
CA SER A 18 -10.13 11.59 -16.66
C SER A 18 -10.23 10.13 -17.10
N ARG A 19 -10.03 9.84 -18.39
CA ARG A 19 -10.01 8.47 -18.93
C ARG A 19 -8.81 7.68 -18.43
N LEU A 20 -7.62 8.28 -18.40
CA LEU A 20 -6.42 7.66 -17.85
C LEU A 20 -6.61 7.37 -16.36
N HIS A 21 -7.16 8.33 -15.61
CA HIS A 21 -7.45 8.17 -14.19
C HIS A 21 -8.46 7.04 -13.95
N THR A 22 -9.56 6.99 -14.69
CA THR A 22 -10.55 5.89 -14.55
C THR A 22 -9.99 4.53 -14.95
N TYR A 23 -9.10 4.47 -15.95
CA TYR A 23 -8.40 3.26 -16.33
C TYR A 23 -7.41 2.80 -15.24
N LEU A 24 -6.63 3.72 -14.67
CA LEU A 24 -5.66 3.44 -13.61
C LEU A 24 -6.32 3.11 -12.26
N VAL A 25 -7.51 3.66 -11.99
CA VAL A 25 -8.26 3.45 -10.74
C VAL A 25 -9.25 2.29 -10.84
N LYS A 26 -9.38 1.64 -12.01
CA LYS A 26 -10.22 0.45 -12.16
C LYS A 26 -9.64 -0.71 -11.35
N ASP A 27 -10.14 -0.84 -10.13
CA ASP A 27 -9.65 -1.76 -9.12
C ASP A 27 -10.31 -3.14 -9.32
N ASN A 28 -9.68 -4.04 -10.09
CA ASN A 28 -10.10 -5.45 -10.23
C ASN A 28 -9.69 -6.30 -9.00
N LYS A 29 -9.74 -5.74 -7.79
CA LYS A 29 -9.22 -6.39 -6.58
C LYS A 29 -10.36 -7.11 -5.83
N PRO A 30 -10.06 -8.22 -5.13
CA PRO A 30 -11.01 -8.87 -4.22
C PRO A 30 -11.57 -7.84 -3.23
N THR A 31 -12.84 -8.02 -2.84
CA THR A 31 -13.62 -7.11 -2.00
C THR A 31 -13.09 -7.06 -0.56
N ILE A 32 -11.90 -6.51 -0.37
CA ILE A 32 -11.31 -6.22 0.94
C ILE A 32 -11.74 -4.79 1.30
N PRO A 33 -12.42 -4.60 2.45
CA PRO A 33 -12.89 -3.29 2.86
C PRO A 33 -11.71 -2.33 3.06
N ALA A 34 -11.84 -1.12 2.52
CA ALA A 34 -10.83 -0.08 2.64
C ALA A 34 -11.12 0.83 3.83
N VAL A 35 -10.11 1.07 4.66
CA VAL A 35 -10.22 1.90 5.87
C VAL A 35 -9.60 3.26 5.65
N GLY A 36 -10.31 4.30 6.07
CA GLY A 36 -9.83 5.67 6.02
C GLY A 36 -9.77 6.28 4.62
N VAL A 37 -10.43 5.67 3.62
CA VAL A 37 -10.48 6.15 2.24
C VAL A 37 -11.75 6.95 1.99
N PRO A 38 -11.65 8.27 1.73
CA PRO A 38 -12.81 9.07 1.34
C PRO A 38 -13.37 8.63 -0.03
N PRO A 39 -14.68 8.74 -0.26
CA PRO A 39 -15.24 8.50 -1.59
C PRO A 39 -14.71 9.52 -2.60
N GLY A 40 -14.53 9.09 -3.84
CA GLY A 40 -14.14 9.93 -4.97
C GLY A 40 -12.80 9.58 -5.60
N PRO A 41 -12.47 10.20 -6.75
CA PRO A 41 -11.33 9.80 -7.58
C PRO A 41 -9.98 9.96 -6.87
N LEU A 42 -9.83 10.98 -6.02
CA LEU A 42 -8.60 11.25 -5.27
C LEU A 42 -8.60 10.66 -3.84
N GLY A 43 -9.54 9.76 -3.55
CA GLY A 43 -9.72 9.19 -2.21
C GLY A 43 -8.48 8.46 -1.69
N SER A 44 -7.87 7.61 -2.52
CA SER A 44 -6.67 6.83 -2.16
C SER A 44 -5.47 7.72 -1.84
N TRP A 45 -5.25 8.78 -2.63
CA TRP A 45 -4.16 9.72 -2.41
C TRP A 45 -4.35 10.53 -1.12
N LYS A 46 -5.57 11.05 -0.88
CA LYS A 46 -5.92 11.72 0.38
C LYS A 46 -5.76 10.78 1.58
N ALA A 47 -6.15 9.51 1.43
CA ALA A 47 -5.98 8.49 2.45
C ALA A 47 -4.50 8.19 2.73
N GLY A 48 -3.67 8.10 1.69
CA GLY A 48 -2.21 7.92 1.82
C GLY A 48 -1.53 9.08 2.56
N LEU A 49 -1.94 10.32 2.26
CA LEU A 49 -1.47 11.51 3.00
C LEU A 49 -1.94 11.52 4.46
N ARG A 50 -3.18 11.10 4.72
CA ARG A 50 -3.70 10.97 6.08
C ARG A 50 -2.92 9.89 6.85
N PHE A 51 -2.66 8.75 6.20
CA PHE A 51 -1.85 7.67 6.78
C PHE A 51 -0.46 8.13 7.14
N PHE A 52 0.19 8.94 6.30
CA PHE A 52 1.50 9.52 6.61
C PHE A 52 1.47 10.45 7.85
N ARG A 53 0.36 11.16 8.09
CA ARG A 53 0.21 12.07 9.23
C ARG A 53 -0.22 11.38 10.52
N ASP A 54 -1.12 10.41 10.43
CA ASP A 54 -1.74 9.74 11.57
C ASP A 54 -1.97 8.26 11.26
N THR A 55 -0.86 7.52 11.22
CA THR A 55 -0.87 6.08 10.96
C THR A 55 -1.61 5.32 12.05
N SER A 56 -1.36 5.67 13.32
CA SER A 56 -1.92 4.97 14.48
C SER A 56 -3.44 5.01 14.52
N ALA A 57 -4.05 6.18 14.29
CA ALA A 57 -5.50 6.28 14.33
C ALA A 57 -6.18 5.48 13.21
N ILE A 58 -5.56 5.42 12.02
CA ILE A 58 -6.13 4.66 10.89
C ILE A 58 -6.03 3.15 11.14
N ILE A 59 -4.89 2.68 11.66
CA ILE A 59 -4.72 1.26 11.97
C ILE A 59 -5.66 0.86 13.10
N GLN A 60 -5.76 1.68 14.16
CA GLN A 60 -6.64 1.42 15.28
C GLN A 60 -8.11 1.39 14.85
N ASP A 61 -8.56 2.36 14.06
CA ASP A 61 -9.94 2.41 13.53
C ASP A 61 -10.27 1.18 12.67
N GLY A 62 -9.32 0.72 11.86
CA GLY A 62 -9.49 -0.52 11.08
C GLY A 62 -9.51 -1.76 11.96
N TYR A 63 -8.62 -1.84 12.94
CA TYR A 63 -8.54 -2.95 13.86
C TYR A 63 -9.84 -3.09 14.67
N GLU A 64 -10.33 -2.01 15.28
CA GLU A 64 -11.58 -2.01 16.05
C GLU A 64 -12.80 -2.42 15.22
N LYS A 65 -12.82 -2.06 13.92
CA LYS A 65 -13.94 -2.36 13.01
C LYS A 65 -13.95 -3.79 12.48
N TYR A 66 -12.78 -4.38 12.23
CA TYR A 66 -12.68 -5.63 11.48
C TYR A 66 -12.07 -6.80 12.25
N ALA A 67 -11.21 -6.53 13.26
CA ALA A 67 -10.60 -7.58 14.06
C ALA A 67 -11.60 -8.43 14.87
N PRO A 68 -12.68 -7.88 15.47
CA PRO A 68 -13.65 -8.69 16.20
C PRO A 68 -14.33 -9.78 15.35
N ASP A 69 -14.46 -9.53 14.04
CA ASP A 69 -15.04 -10.44 13.07
C ASP A 69 -13.99 -11.34 12.37
N GLY A 70 -12.70 -11.21 12.73
CA GLY A 70 -11.61 -11.87 12.00
C GLY A 70 -11.46 -11.39 10.54
N LYS A 71 -11.98 -10.21 10.19
CA LYS A 71 -11.96 -9.72 8.81
C LYS A 71 -10.68 -8.94 8.52
N SER A 72 -10.03 -9.29 7.42
CA SER A 72 -8.92 -8.48 6.91
C SER A 72 -9.43 -7.19 6.29
N PHE A 73 -8.63 -6.12 6.40
CA PHE A 73 -8.95 -4.82 5.82
C PHE A 73 -7.72 -4.23 5.12
N ARG A 74 -7.93 -3.27 4.24
CA ARG A 74 -6.83 -2.59 3.53
C ARG A 74 -6.75 -1.11 3.87
N ILE A 75 -5.53 -0.60 3.91
CA ILE A 75 -5.22 0.81 4.13
C ILE A 75 -4.46 1.35 2.91
N SER A 76 -4.76 2.60 2.54
CA SER A 76 -4.01 3.28 1.47
C SER A 76 -2.74 3.86 2.06
N THR A 77 -1.59 3.46 1.54
CA THR A 77 -0.33 4.19 1.71
C THR A 77 -0.09 5.06 0.46
N LEU A 78 0.97 5.89 0.47
CA LEU A 78 1.33 6.70 -0.69
C LEU A 78 1.67 5.84 -1.94
N PRO A 79 2.57 4.83 -1.87
CA PRO A 79 2.93 4.05 -3.05
C PRO A 79 1.95 2.91 -3.36
N ARG A 80 1.26 2.36 -2.36
CA ARG A 80 0.44 1.14 -2.54
C ARG A 80 -0.65 0.98 -1.50
N TRP A 81 -1.47 -0.04 -1.67
CA TRP A 81 -2.35 -0.56 -0.62
C TRP A 81 -1.60 -1.57 0.23
N VAL A 82 -1.82 -1.53 1.54
CA VAL A 82 -1.34 -2.55 2.48
C VAL A 82 -2.55 -3.25 3.08
N VAL A 83 -2.54 -4.59 3.09
CA VAL A 83 -3.60 -5.41 3.70
C VAL A 83 -3.17 -5.76 5.12
N MET A 84 -4.06 -5.48 6.07
CA MET A 84 -3.93 -5.82 7.47
C MET A 84 -4.74 -7.09 7.72
N VAL A 85 -4.04 -8.15 8.12
CA VAL A 85 -4.64 -9.45 8.46
C VAL A 85 -4.88 -9.48 9.96
N THR A 86 -6.12 -9.78 10.36
CA THR A 86 -6.52 -9.88 11.76
C THR A 86 -6.95 -11.30 12.16
N ASP A 87 -7.09 -12.21 11.20
CA ASP A 87 -7.47 -13.60 11.45
C ASP A 87 -6.25 -14.43 11.85
N ASP A 88 -6.35 -15.13 12.98
CA ASP A 88 -5.26 -15.93 13.54
C ASP A 88 -4.86 -17.13 12.66
N ALA A 89 -5.81 -17.73 11.93
CA ALA A 89 -5.50 -18.85 11.04
C ALA A 89 -4.73 -18.36 9.81
N VAL A 90 -5.18 -17.27 9.19
CA VAL A 90 -4.47 -16.63 8.07
C VAL A 90 -3.09 -16.10 8.52
N LEU A 91 -2.97 -15.57 9.74
CA LEU A 91 -1.66 -15.17 10.28
C LEU A 91 -0.69 -16.35 10.41
N LYS A 92 -1.17 -17.50 10.88
CA LYS A 92 -0.34 -18.73 10.95
C LYS A 92 0.06 -19.22 9.56
N GLU A 93 -0.83 -19.14 8.58
CA GLU A 93 -0.48 -19.46 7.19
C GLU A 93 0.57 -18.50 6.64
N LEU A 94 0.42 -17.20 6.91
CA LEU A 94 1.36 -16.17 6.48
C LEU A 94 2.75 -16.36 7.09
N GLN A 95 2.82 -16.74 8.36
CA GLN A 95 4.09 -17.02 9.06
C GLN A 95 4.82 -18.23 8.50
N ASN A 96 4.08 -19.22 7.99
CA ASN A 96 4.64 -20.44 7.40
C ASN A 96 4.73 -20.40 5.87
N ALA A 97 4.37 -19.27 5.26
CA ALA A 97 4.37 -19.11 3.81
C ALA A 97 5.81 -19.18 3.26
N ASP A 98 5.95 -19.77 2.09
CA ASP A 98 7.23 -19.80 1.37
C ASP A 98 7.65 -18.38 0.98
N GLU A 99 8.93 -18.06 1.15
CA GLU A 99 9.49 -16.74 0.87
C GLU A 99 9.31 -16.30 -0.61
N ARG A 100 9.17 -17.26 -1.53
CA ARG A 100 8.87 -17.00 -2.95
C ARG A 100 7.46 -16.44 -3.16
N ILE A 101 6.54 -16.70 -2.24
CA ILE A 101 5.17 -16.20 -2.28
C ILE A 101 5.09 -14.86 -1.55
N ILE A 102 5.66 -14.80 -0.33
CA ILE A 102 5.62 -13.61 0.53
C ILE A 102 7.01 -13.42 1.15
N SER A 103 7.71 -12.34 0.77
CA SER A 103 9.03 -12.02 1.28
C SER A 103 9.01 -10.78 2.17
N MET A 104 9.41 -10.95 3.43
CA MET A 104 9.63 -9.84 4.35
C MET A 104 10.76 -8.94 3.88
N GLN A 105 11.81 -9.51 3.27
CA GLN A 105 12.97 -8.75 2.82
C GLN A 105 12.64 -7.83 1.62
N ALA A 106 11.88 -8.33 0.65
CA ALA A 106 11.37 -7.51 -0.45
C ALA A 106 10.45 -6.39 0.07
N ALA A 107 9.55 -6.70 1.02
CA ALA A 107 8.67 -5.70 1.62
C ALA A 107 9.44 -4.63 2.40
N ALA A 108 10.52 -5.00 3.10
CA ALA A 108 11.38 -4.09 3.86
C ALA A 108 12.18 -3.17 2.93
N ASP A 109 12.71 -3.69 1.82
CA ASP A 109 13.40 -2.91 0.80
C ASP A 109 12.47 -1.88 0.16
N GLU A 110 11.28 -2.31 -0.25
CA GLU A 110 10.29 -1.41 -0.84
C GLU A 110 9.85 -0.32 0.14
N ARG A 111 9.62 -0.66 1.42
CA ARG A 111 9.15 0.29 2.43
C ARG A 111 10.22 1.29 2.85
N ASN A 112 11.46 0.84 3.02
CA ASN A 112 12.55 1.65 3.58
C ASN A 112 13.56 2.09 2.51
N SER A 113 13.35 1.73 1.25
CA SER A 113 14.30 1.96 0.15
C SER A 113 15.71 1.49 0.51
N ILE A 114 15.85 0.31 1.13
CA ILE A 114 17.11 -0.17 1.73
C ILE A 114 18.25 -0.16 0.71
N SER A 115 18.00 -0.67 -0.49
CA SER A 115 18.98 -0.73 -1.58
C SER A 115 19.53 0.65 -1.98
N TYR A 116 18.74 1.70 -1.78
CA TYR A 116 19.08 3.08 -2.15
C TYR A 116 19.66 3.88 -0.99
N ILE A 117 19.17 3.70 0.23
CA ILE A 117 19.59 4.49 1.40
C ILE A 117 20.76 3.83 2.12
N LEU A 118 20.69 2.51 2.32
CA LEU A 118 21.69 1.72 3.06
C LEU A 118 22.72 1.08 2.11
N GLY A 119 22.42 1.05 0.81
CA GLY A 119 23.27 0.51 -0.24
C GLY A 119 22.94 -0.94 -0.59
N LYS A 120 23.16 -1.29 -1.86
CA LYS A 120 22.75 -2.58 -2.46
C LYS A 120 23.27 -3.81 -1.71
N CYS A 121 24.49 -3.75 -1.17
CA CYS A 121 25.08 -4.86 -0.45
C CYS A 121 24.26 -5.29 0.79
N ILE A 122 23.57 -4.35 1.45
CA ILE A 122 22.77 -4.65 2.64
C ILE A 122 21.52 -5.44 2.24
N HIS A 123 20.90 -5.11 1.10
CA HIS A 123 19.74 -5.85 0.60
C HIS A 123 20.14 -7.17 -0.08
N GLU A 124 21.15 -7.17 -0.95
CA GLU A 124 21.54 -8.36 -1.72
C GLU A 124 22.27 -9.41 -0.85
N LYS A 125 22.90 -9.01 0.25
CA LYS A 125 23.65 -9.89 1.15
C LYS A 125 23.20 -9.72 2.60
N PRO A 126 22.03 -10.26 2.99
CA PRO A 126 21.43 -10.05 4.32
C PRO A 126 22.06 -10.89 5.44
N TYR A 127 23.40 -10.98 5.52
CA TYR A 127 24.08 -11.78 6.55
C TYR A 127 23.70 -11.35 7.98
N HIS A 128 23.41 -10.06 8.16
CA HIS A 128 23.02 -9.48 9.43
C HIS A 128 21.68 -10.03 9.95
N VAL A 129 20.74 -10.39 9.06
CA VAL A 129 19.44 -10.95 9.46
C VAL A 129 19.63 -12.30 10.15
N ALA A 130 20.43 -13.18 9.56
CA ALA A 130 20.74 -14.50 10.13
C ALA A 130 21.48 -14.40 11.48
N ILE A 131 22.40 -13.43 11.61
CA ILE A 131 23.10 -13.17 12.87
C ILE A 131 22.13 -12.68 13.94
N ILE A 132 21.24 -11.73 13.62
CA ILE A 132 20.25 -11.22 14.57
C ILE A 132 19.33 -12.35 15.04
N LEU A 133 18.77 -13.13 14.11
CA LEU A 133 17.90 -14.25 14.42
C LEU A 133 18.57 -15.28 15.34
N LYS A 134 19.86 -15.57 15.10
CA LYS A 134 20.63 -16.49 15.94
C LYS A 134 20.82 -15.99 17.38
N ASN A 135 20.86 -14.68 17.59
CA ASN A 135 21.09 -14.07 18.91
C ASN A 135 19.79 -13.62 19.63
N LEU A 136 18.62 -13.90 19.04
CA LEU A 136 17.31 -13.63 19.67
C LEU A 136 16.83 -14.76 20.60
N THR A 137 17.72 -15.70 20.93
CA THR A 137 17.57 -16.75 21.96
C THR A 137 18.68 -16.63 22.98
#